data_AF-A0A7W1C016-F1
#
_entry.id   AF-A0A7W1C016-F1
#
_cell.length_a   1.000
_cell.length_b   1.000
_cell.length_c   1.000
_cell.angle_alpha   90.00
_cell.angle_beta   90.00
_cell.angle_gamma   90.00
#
_symmetry.space_group_name_H-M   'P 1'
#
loop_
_entity.id
_entity.type
_entity.pdbx_description
1 polymer ?
#
loop_
_entity_poly.entity_id
_entity_poly.type
_entity_poly.pdbx_seq_one_letter_code
_entity_poly.pdbx_strand_id
1 'polypeptide(L)'
;TGVGWRQIIENMHKTANLAEWYEEHGRHPVYAAGHEVPGISRKHSLSLPIIQAVLGEDADQKPVAVTPYLVEEHEEEAVRV
;
A
#
# COMPACT_ATOMS: atom_id res chain seq x y z
N THR A 1 1.44 -1.55 23.68
CA THR A 1 0.03 -1.47 24.13
C THR A 1 -0.85 -1.95 22.99
N GLY A 2 -1.20 -3.23 23.01
CA GLY A 2 -1.80 -3.92 21.86
C GLY A 2 -3.21 -3.44 21.52
N VAL A 3 -3.53 -3.45 20.23
CA VAL A 3 -4.87 -3.22 19.70
C VAL A 3 -5.78 -4.36 20.20
N GLY A 4 -6.76 -4.04 21.06
CA GLY A 4 -7.66 -5.02 21.68
C GLY A 4 -9.01 -5.15 20.98
N TRP A 5 -9.82 -6.13 21.40
CA TRP A 5 -11.18 -6.37 20.87
C TRP A 5 -12.12 -5.15 21.00
N ARG A 6 -11.92 -4.33 22.03
CA ARG A 6 -12.63 -3.05 22.20
C ARG A 6 -12.46 -2.12 21.01
N GLN A 7 -11.23 -1.97 20.50
CA GLN A 7 -10.94 -1.12 19.34
C GLN A 7 -11.66 -1.62 18.07
N ILE A 8 -11.86 -2.93 17.94
CA ILE A 8 -12.57 -3.52 16.80
C ILE A 8 -14.05 -3.12 16.86
N ILE A 9 -14.70 -3.33 18.00
CA ILE A 9 -16.12 -3.00 18.19
C ILE A 9 -16.36 -1.48 18.05
N GLU A 10 -15.50 -0.66 18.65
CA GLU A 10 -15.56 0.80 18.52
C GLU A 10 -15.42 1.26 17.06
N ASN A 11 -14.51 0.65 16.28
CA ASN A 11 -14.37 0.94 14.86
C ASN A 11 -15.55 0.43 14.02
N MET A 12 -16.13 -0.74 14.35
CA MET A 12 -17.27 -1.30 13.63
C MET A 12 -18.54 -0.45 13.79
N HIS A 13 -18.75 0.14 14.96
CA HIS A 13 -19.90 1.01 15.23
C HIS A 13 -19.63 2.49 14.92
N LYS A 14 -18.47 2.83 14.37
CA LYS A 14 -18.16 4.20 13.95
C LYS A 14 -19.03 4.56 12.75
N THR A 15 -19.82 5.63 12.88
CA THR A 15 -20.81 6.05 11.86
C THR A 15 -20.27 7.03 10.84
N ALA A 16 -19.14 7.69 11.13
CA ALA A 16 -18.48 8.61 10.20
C ALA A 16 -16.97 8.64 10.47
N ASN A 17 -16.18 8.54 9.40
CA ASN A 17 -14.75 8.80 9.45
C ASN A 17 -14.44 10.25 9.05
N LEU A 18 -13.39 10.83 9.64
CA LEU A 18 -12.91 12.16 9.25
C LEU A 18 -12.46 12.18 7.79
N ALA A 19 -11.92 11.07 7.29
CA ALA A 19 -11.57 10.92 5.89
C ALA A 19 -12.79 11.03 4.96
N GLU A 20 -13.87 10.31 5.27
CA GLU A 20 -15.13 10.34 4.52
C GLU A 20 -15.75 11.76 4.57
N TRP A 21 -15.75 12.39 5.74
CA TRP A 21 -16.24 13.76 5.88
C TRP A 21 -15.45 14.75 5.02
N TYR A 22 -14.11 14.63 4.97
CA TYR A 22 -13.26 15.45 4.11
C TYR A 22 -13.44 15.16 2.62
N GLU A 23 -13.85 13.95 2.24
CA GLU A 23 -14.20 13.62 0.85
C GLU A 23 -15.50 14.30 0.43
N GLU A 24 -16.52 14.29 1.30
CA GLU A 24 -17.84 14.87 1.02
C GLU A 24 -17.86 16.40 1.11
N HIS A 25 -17.31 16.96 2.19
CA HIS A 25 -17.43 18.39 2.51
C HIS A 25 -16.17 19.19 2.12
N GLY A 26 -15.09 18.51 1.74
CA GLY A 26 -13.80 19.14 1.53
C GLY A 26 -13.10 19.52 2.83
N ARG A 27 -11.87 20.04 2.72
CA ARG A 27 -11.13 20.57 3.85
C ARG A 27 -11.50 22.03 4.09
N HIS A 28 -11.43 22.47 5.34
CA HIS A 28 -11.61 23.88 5.65
C HIS A 28 -10.54 24.74 4.95
N PRO A 29 -10.83 26.02 4.64
CA PRO A 29 -9.86 26.93 4.07
C PRO A 29 -8.67 27.13 5.03
N VAL A 30 -7.49 27.28 4.46
CA VAL A 30 -6.25 27.52 5.20
C VAL A 30 -5.86 28.99 5.05
N TYR A 31 -5.61 29.64 6.17
CA TYR A 31 -5.17 31.03 6.22
C TYR A 31 -3.74 31.11 6.78
N ALA A 32 -2.90 31.92 6.15
CA ALA A 32 -1.54 32.20 6.62
C ALA A 32 -1.33 33.71 6.66
N ALA A 33 -0.81 34.22 7.79
CA ALA A 33 -0.57 35.65 7.99
C ALA A 33 -1.79 36.56 7.70
N GLY A 34 -3.01 36.08 7.95
CA GLY A 34 -4.25 36.81 7.69
C GLY A 34 -4.73 36.78 6.23
N HIS A 35 -4.07 36.02 5.36
CA HIS A 35 -4.43 35.86 3.95
C HIS A 35 -4.90 34.44 3.64
N GLU A 36 -5.81 34.31 2.68
CA GLU A 36 -6.23 33.02 2.12
C GLU A 36 -5.09 32.40 1.31
N VAL A 37 -4.83 31.11 1.49
CA VAL A 37 -3.81 30.37 0.74
C VAL A 37 -4.48 29.48 -0.32
N PRO A 38 -4.55 29.92 -1.59
CA PRO A 38 -5.09 29.10 -2.66
C PRO A 38 -4.14 27.95 -3.02
N GLY A 39 -4.69 26.83 -3.51
CA GLY A 39 -3.90 25.79 -4.19
C GLY A 39 -3.30 24.70 -3.29
N ILE A 40 -3.81 24.51 -2.06
CA ILE A 40 -3.40 23.36 -1.24
C ILE A 40 -3.82 22.04 -1.92
N SER A 41 -2.84 21.24 -2.37
CA SER A 41 -3.10 19.94 -3.00
C SER A 41 -3.66 18.95 -1.98
N ARG A 42 -4.68 18.19 -2.38
CA ARG A 42 -5.28 17.11 -1.57
C ARG A 42 -4.48 15.80 -1.64
N LYS A 43 -3.70 15.62 -2.71
CA LYS A 43 -2.96 14.38 -2.97
C LYS A 43 -1.59 14.47 -2.31
N HIS A 44 -1.31 13.53 -1.42
CA HIS A 44 0.01 13.33 -0.87
C HIS A 44 0.81 12.52 -1.89
N SER A 45 1.94 13.04 -2.33
CA SER A 45 2.90 12.30 -3.16
C SER A 45 4.23 12.27 -2.43
N LEU A 46 4.73 11.08 -2.12
CA LEU A 46 6.08 10.89 -1.60
C LEU A 46 6.83 9.98 -2.58
N SER A 47 7.87 10.51 -3.22
CA SER A 47 8.77 9.72 -4.04
C SER A 47 9.93 9.27 -3.16
N LEU A 48 10.03 7.96 -2.94
CA LEU A 48 11.13 7.34 -2.21
C LEU A 48 12.06 6.66 -3.23
N PRO A 49 13.24 7.24 -3.52
CA PRO A 49 14.11 6.75 -4.60
C PRO A 49 14.55 5.29 -4.38
N ILE A 50 14.71 4.86 -3.13
CA ILE A 50 15.10 3.49 -2.80
C ILE A 50 14.02 2.46 -3.17
N ILE A 51 12.73 2.81 -3.05
CA ILE A 51 11.63 1.91 -3.41
C ILE A 51 11.55 1.76 -4.94
N GLN A 52 11.83 2.83 -5.69
CA GLN A 52 11.87 2.77 -7.15
C GLN A 52 13.03 1.92 -7.66
N ALA A 53 14.19 1.96 -7.00
CA ALA A 53 15.31 1.10 -7.31
C ALA A 53 14.96 -0.39 -7.08
N VAL A 54 14.42 -0.73 -5.90
CA VAL A 54 14.01 -2.11 -5.57
C VAL A 54 12.93 -2.62 -6.53
N LEU A 55 11.88 -1.83 -6.81
CA LEU A 55 10.84 -2.21 -7.77
C LEU A 55 11.38 -2.38 -9.20
N GLY A 56 12.42 -1.62 -9.58
CA GLY A 56 13.10 -1.77 -10.86
C GLY A 56 13.93 -3.07 -10.92
N GLU A 57 14.66 -3.37 -9.85
CA GLU A 57 15.43 -4.62 -9.71
C GLU A 57 14.52 -5.86 -9.72
N ASP A 58 13.35 -5.80 -9.08
CA ASP A 58 12.35 -6.88 -9.09
C ASP A 58 11.64 -7.05 -10.43
N ALA A 59 11.57 -6.00 -11.27
CA ALA A 59 10.89 -6.07 -12.57
C ALA A 59 11.66 -6.90 -13.61
N ASP A 60 12.99 -6.96 -13.50
CA ASP A 60 13.84 -7.81 -14.33
C ASP A 60 13.87 -9.27 -13.84
N GLN A 61 13.46 -9.52 -12.59
CA GLN A 61 13.37 -10.86 -12.03
C GLN A 61 12.08 -11.55 -12.49
N LYS A 62 12.20 -12.40 -13.51
CA LYS A 62 11.11 -13.30 -13.97
C LYS A 62 10.49 -13.99 -12.74
N PRO A 63 9.15 -13.94 -12.54
CA PRO A 63 8.54 -14.46 -11.33
C PRO A 63 8.82 -15.96 -11.23
N VAL A 64 9.68 -16.33 -10.30
CA VAL A 64 9.87 -17.73 -9.93
C VAL A 64 8.57 -18.14 -9.27
N ALA A 65 7.80 -19.00 -9.93
CA ALA A 65 6.59 -19.57 -9.36
C ALA A 65 6.98 -20.45 -8.18
N VAL A 66 7.03 -19.86 -6.98
CA VAL A 66 7.23 -20.61 -5.75
C VAL A 66 5.90 -21.29 -5.43
N THR A 67 5.69 -22.47 -6.00
CA THR A 67 4.60 -23.33 -5.61
C THR A 67 4.94 -23.99 -4.27
N PRO A 68 3.98 -24.16 -3.33
CA PRO A 68 4.24 -24.76 -2.02
C PRO A 68 4.62 -26.24 -2.02
N TYR A 69 4.83 -26.85 -3.20
CA TYR A 69 5.07 -28.26 -3.38
C TYR A 69 6.55 -28.51 -3.68
N LEU A 70 7.11 -29.56 -3.09
CA LEU A 70 8.44 -30.05 -3.44
C LEU A 70 8.40 -30.55 -4.89
N VAL A 71 9.02 -29.82 -5.80
CA VAL A 71 9.23 -30.29 -7.17
C VAL A 71 10.36 -31.31 -7.09
N GLU A 72 10.00 -32.58 -7.11
CA GLU A 72 11.01 -33.64 -7.27
C GLU A 72 11.56 -33.52 -8.69
N GLU A 73 12.85 -33.27 -8.80
CA GLU A 73 13.57 -33.25 -10.07
C GLU A 73 13.43 -34.64 -10.68
N HIS A 74 12.59 -34.78 -11.70
CA HIS A 74 12.51 -36.01 -12.47
C HIS A 74 13.80 -36.10 -13.28
N GLU A 75 14.73 -36.95 -12.84
CA GLU A 75 15.90 -37.33 -13.61
C GLU A 75 15.44 -37.79 -14.99
N GLU A 76 15.83 -37.06 -16.03
CA GLU A 76 15.74 -37.55 -17.40
C GLU A 76 16.80 -38.64 -17.56
N GLU A 77 16.42 -39.91 -17.29
CA GLU A 77 17.20 -41.05 -17.74
C GLU A 77 17.30 -41.00 -19.26
N ALA A 78 18.47 -40.58 -19.74
CA ALA A 78 18.86 -40.68 -21.14
C ALA A 78 18.94 -42.16 -21.55
N VAL A 79 17.84 -42.74 -21.99
CA VAL A 79 17.83 -44.03 -22.67
C VAL A 79 18.39 -43.84 -24.08
N ARG A 80 19.68 -44.11 -24.24
CA ARG A 80 20.29 -44.48 -25.52
C ARG A 80 20.06 -45.98 -25.74
N VAL A 81 19.23 -46.35 -26.72
CA VAL A 81 19.42 -47.49 -27.64
C VAL A 81 18.77 -47.15 -28.97
#